data_AF-A0A1Y3NSU1-F1
#
_entry.id   AF-A0A1Y3NSU1-F1
#
_cell.length_a   1.000
_cell.length_b   1.000
_cell.length_c   1.000
_cell.angle_alpha   90.00
_cell.angle_beta   90.00
_cell.angle_gamma   90.00
#
_symmetry.space_group_name_H-M   'P 1'
#
loop_
_entity.id
_entity.type
_entity.pdbx_description
1 polymer ?
#
loop_
_entity_poly.entity_id
_entity_poly.type
_entity_poly.pdbx_seq_one_letter_code
_entity_poly.pdbx_strand_id
1 'polypeptide(L)'
;MAKTTTKTKTSTRSGRKNKYNVQNTPFSGKLSTALHYTVVPSIESEGIRKAGKFTISVSIVGNTEGILYWALIYVPKANPPLYEPSTNVLASGMNDTNAGPVKFYSPLFKNLNTGDSIVFQVAAQDTNP
;
A
#
# COMPACT_ATOMS: atom_id res chain seq x y z
N MET A 1 21.97 22.78 -36.05
CA MET A 1 21.75 21.82 -34.94
C MET A 1 20.27 21.89 -34.56
N ALA A 2 19.50 20.84 -34.85
CA ALA A 2 18.05 20.84 -34.64
C ALA A 2 17.70 20.50 -33.18
N LYS A 3 16.89 21.33 -32.53
CA LYS A 3 16.30 21.06 -31.20
C LYS A 3 15.06 20.20 -31.38
N THR A 4 15.13 18.94 -30.97
CA THR A 4 13.98 18.03 -30.94
C THR A 4 13.17 18.30 -29.66
N THR A 5 12.04 18.99 -29.81
CA THR A 5 11.08 19.21 -28.73
C THR A 5 10.08 18.04 -28.69
N THR A 6 10.23 17.13 -27.74
CA THR A 6 9.30 16.01 -27.55
C THR A 6 7.98 16.52 -26.95
N LYS A 7 6.93 16.58 -27.76
CA LYS A 7 5.57 16.91 -27.31
C LYS A 7 4.95 15.71 -26.60
N THR A 8 4.83 15.76 -25.28
CA THR A 8 4.07 14.77 -24.50
C THR A 8 2.58 14.96 -24.78
N LYS A 9 1.96 14.02 -25.49
CA LYS A 9 0.50 14.00 -25.72
C LYS A 9 -0.21 13.61 -24.43
N THR A 10 -0.82 14.57 -23.74
CA THR A 10 -1.73 14.30 -22.62
C THR A 10 -3.05 13.76 -23.18
N SER A 11 -3.23 12.45 -23.14
CA SER A 11 -4.51 11.81 -23.45
C SER A 11 -5.48 12.01 -22.28
N THR A 12 -6.43 12.95 -22.42
CA THR A 12 -7.55 13.10 -21.48
C THR A 12 -8.62 12.05 -21.79
N ARG A 13 -8.49 10.85 -21.23
CA ARG A 13 -9.60 9.89 -21.17
C ARG A 13 -10.53 10.24 -20.00
N SER A 14 -11.56 11.03 -20.31
CA SER A 14 -12.74 11.22 -19.48
C SER A 14 -13.49 9.89 -19.33
N GLY A 15 -13.58 9.36 -18.11
CA GLY A 15 -14.39 8.17 -17.79
C GLY A 15 -13.87 7.40 -16.57
N ARG A 16 -14.63 7.42 -15.47
CA ARG A 16 -14.36 6.81 -14.14
C ARG A 16 -13.21 7.43 -13.34
N LYS A 17 -13.46 8.62 -12.78
CA LYS A 17 -12.61 9.18 -11.72
C LYS A 17 -12.65 8.28 -10.47
N ASN A 18 -11.48 7.74 -10.12
CA ASN A 18 -11.06 7.33 -8.77
C ASN A 18 -11.67 6.05 -8.17
N LYS A 19 -11.88 4.97 -8.94
CA LYS A 19 -12.27 3.68 -8.33
C LYS A 19 -11.09 2.84 -7.85
N TYR A 20 -9.88 3.11 -8.34
CA TYR A 20 -8.65 2.43 -7.95
C TYR A 20 -7.53 3.45 -7.86
N ASN A 21 -7.14 3.80 -6.64
CA ASN A 21 -5.95 4.63 -6.41
C ASN A 21 -4.75 3.69 -6.44
N VAL A 22 -4.12 3.53 -7.60
CA VAL A 22 -2.87 2.77 -7.71
C VAL A 22 -1.74 3.75 -7.34
N GLN A 23 -1.43 3.84 -6.05
CA GLN A 23 -0.23 4.55 -5.59
C GLN A 23 0.98 3.63 -5.74
N ASN A 24 1.77 3.88 -6.76
CA ASN A 24 3.09 3.28 -6.91
C ASN A 24 4.11 4.15 -6.16
N THR A 25 4.27 3.92 -4.86
CA THR A 25 5.39 4.53 -4.11
C THR A 25 6.60 3.59 -4.20
N PRO A 26 7.72 4.03 -4.80
CA PRO A 26 8.91 3.20 -4.89
C PRO A 26 9.45 2.88 -3.48
N PHE A 27 9.87 1.63 -3.30
CA PHE A 27 10.50 1.16 -2.08
C PHE A 27 11.95 1.65 -2.01
N SER A 28 12.33 2.29 -0.90
CA SER A 28 13.72 2.53 -0.52
C SER A 28 13.84 2.37 1.00
N GLY A 29 14.06 1.14 1.46
CA GLY A 29 14.30 0.86 2.86
C GLY A 29 15.33 -0.24 3.03
N LYS A 30 16.08 -0.20 4.13
CA LYS A 30 16.98 -1.29 4.51
C LYS A 30 16.14 -2.49 4.97
N LEU A 31 16.59 -3.69 4.60
CA LEU A 31 16.13 -4.92 5.23
C LEU A 31 16.28 -4.80 6.75
N SER A 32 15.35 -5.38 7.50
CA SER A 32 15.19 -5.27 8.96
C SER A 32 14.48 -4.01 9.50
N THR A 33 14.07 -3.07 8.65
CA THR A 33 13.21 -1.94 9.08
C THR A 33 11.78 -2.14 8.60
N ALA A 34 10.80 -2.05 9.50
CA ALA A 34 9.40 -2.00 9.11
C ALA A 34 9.08 -0.64 8.45
N LEU A 35 8.49 -0.68 7.26
CA LEU A 35 8.03 0.49 6.53
C LEU A 35 6.51 0.57 6.56
N HIS A 36 6.00 1.81 6.53
CA HIS A 36 4.57 2.11 6.56
C HIS A 36 4.19 2.96 5.35
N TYR A 37 3.14 2.56 4.63
CA TYR A 37 2.61 3.27 3.46
C TYR A 37 1.12 3.49 3.61
N THR A 38 0.67 4.73 3.50
CA THR A 38 -0.77 5.03 3.54
C THR A 38 -1.42 4.66 2.19
N VAL A 39 -2.20 3.58 2.17
CA VAL A 39 -2.92 3.11 0.98
C VAL A 39 -4.20 3.90 0.75
N VAL A 40 -4.91 4.20 1.85
CA VAL A 40 -6.09 5.06 1.83
C VAL A 40 -5.88 6.17 2.84
N PRO A 41 -5.73 7.43 2.39
CA PRO A 41 -5.50 8.54 3.31
C PRO A 41 -6.74 8.82 4.16
N SER A 42 -6.47 9.38 5.35
CA SER A 42 -7.48 10.03 6.16
C SER A 42 -8.01 11.25 5.41
N ILE A 43 -9.31 11.53 5.60
CA ILE A 43 -9.94 12.73 5.04
C ILE A 43 -10.83 13.37 6.10
N GLU A 44 -11.02 14.68 5.97
CA GLU A 44 -11.81 15.49 6.91
C GLU A 44 -13.27 15.65 6.51
N SER A 45 -13.65 15.24 5.30
CA SER A 45 -15.04 15.28 4.87
C SER A 45 -15.91 14.34 5.70
N GLU A 46 -17.10 14.79 6.06
CA GLU A 46 -18.12 13.98 6.73
C GLU A 46 -18.68 12.88 5.80
N GLY A 47 -19.03 11.74 6.39
CA GLY A 47 -19.62 10.60 5.70
C GLY A 47 -18.80 9.31 5.79
N ILE A 48 -19.41 8.20 5.35
CA ILE A 48 -18.79 6.87 5.38
C ILE A 48 -18.23 6.54 3.99
N ARG A 49 -16.94 6.23 3.91
CA ARG A 49 -16.29 5.70 2.70
C ARG A 49 -16.15 4.19 2.79
N LYS A 50 -16.29 3.51 1.66
CA LYS A 50 -15.99 2.07 1.56
C LYS A 50 -14.68 1.86 0.82
N ALA A 51 -13.70 1.26 1.49
CA ALA A 51 -12.42 0.87 0.90
C ALA A 51 -12.29 -0.65 0.91
N GLY A 52 -11.73 -1.25 -0.14
CA GLY A 52 -11.58 -2.69 -0.26
C GLY A 52 -11.08 -3.10 -1.63
N LYS A 53 -10.97 -4.42 -1.87
CA LYS A 53 -10.35 -4.98 -3.09
C LYS A 53 -8.96 -4.41 -3.31
N PHE A 54 -8.13 -4.49 -2.28
CA PHE A 54 -6.75 -4.00 -2.34
C PHE A 54 -5.94 -4.93 -3.22
N THR A 55 -5.25 -4.37 -4.20
CA THR A 55 -4.21 -5.04 -4.97
C THR A 55 -2.96 -4.18 -4.85
N ILE A 56 -1.93 -4.71 -4.23
CA ILE A 56 -0.66 -4.01 -4.06
C ILE A 56 0.42 -4.84 -4.72
N SER A 57 1.25 -4.17 -5.51
CA SER A 57 2.40 -4.76 -6.18
C SER A 57 3.65 -4.15 -5.58
N VAL A 58 4.54 -4.99 -5.04
CA VAL A 58 5.84 -4.56 -4.54
C VAL A 58 6.90 -4.93 -5.56
N SER A 59 7.67 -3.92 -5.95
CA SER A 59 8.87 -4.10 -6.76
C SER A 59 10.06 -4.08 -5.82
N ILE A 60 10.78 -5.19 -5.77
CA ILE A 60 12.00 -5.32 -4.97
C ILE A 60 13.16 -4.93 -5.89
N VAL A 61 13.95 -3.95 -5.47
CA VAL A 61 15.11 -3.46 -6.22
C VAL A 61 16.36 -3.91 -5.48
N GLY A 62 17.08 -4.88 -6.06
CA GLY A 62 18.31 -5.46 -5.50
C GLY A 62 18.21 -6.98 -5.31
N ASN A 63 19.37 -7.64 -5.14
CA ASN A 63 19.46 -9.08 -4.85
C ASN A 63 19.23 -9.32 -3.36
N THR A 64 17.98 -9.18 -2.95
CA THR A 64 17.61 -9.43 -1.56
C THR A 64 16.96 -10.80 -1.47
N GLU A 65 17.67 -11.76 -0.88
CA GLU A 65 17.12 -13.07 -0.54
C GLU A 65 16.54 -13.00 0.88
N GLY A 66 15.24 -13.20 1.02
CA GLY A 66 14.59 -13.03 2.30
C GLY A 66 13.09 -13.31 2.31
N ILE A 67 12.52 -13.21 3.51
CA ILE A 67 11.07 -13.30 3.70
C ILE A 67 10.53 -11.88 3.89
N LEU A 68 9.55 -11.52 3.08
CA LEU A 68 8.80 -10.28 3.18
C LEU A 68 7.51 -10.53 3.97
N TYR A 69 7.44 -9.97 5.17
CA TYR A 69 6.24 -9.95 6.00
C TYR A 69 5.44 -8.69 5.71
N TRP A 70 4.13 -8.81 5.62
CA TRP A 70 3.27 -7.66 5.32
C TRP A 70 1.92 -7.73 6.03
N ALA A 71 1.33 -6.54 6.23
CA ALA A 71 -0.01 -6.38 6.77
C ALA A 71 -0.72 -5.16 6.16
N LEU A 72 -2.03 -5.30 5.91
CA LEU A 72 -2.97 -4.22 5.68
C LEU A 72 -3.70 -3.91 6.97
N ILE A 73 -3.59 -2.67 7.42
CA ILE A 73 -4.01 -2.23 8.75
C ILE A 73 -4.98 -1.08 8.60
N TYR A 74 -6.18 -1.23 9.15
CA TYR A 74 -7.12 -0.16 9.42
C TYR A 74 -6.65 0.65 10.63
N VAL A 75 -6.57 1.97 10.46
CA VAL A 75 -6.14 2.91 11.50
C VAL A 75 -7.29 3.88 11.76
N PRO A 76 -7.97 3.78 12.90
CA PRO A 76 -9.05 4.69 13.26
C PRO A 76 -8.51 6.09 13.62
N LYS A 77 -9.29 7.14 13.38
CA LYS A 77 -8.96 8.53 13.79
C LYS A 77 -8.75 8.67 15.29
N ALA A 78 -9.68 8.10 16.06
CA ALA A 78 -9.69 8.23 17.51
C ALA A 78 -8.63 7.29 18.08
N ASN A 79 -7.76 7.81 18.95
CA ASN A 79 -6.82 7.02 19.76
C ASN A 79 -7.62 5.88 20.42
N PRO A 80 -7.56 4.64 19.91
CA PRO A 80 -8.26 3.56 20.58
C PRO A 80 -7.53 3.36 21.92
N PRO A 81 -8.26 3.17 23.03
CA PRO A 81 -7.62 2.97 24.33
C PRO A 81 -6.69 1.75 24.36
N LEU A 82 -6.75 0.86 23.36
CA LEU A 82 -5.77 -0.18 23.07
C LEU A 82 -5.86 -0.55 21.57
N TYR A 83 -4.73 -0.72 20.89
CA TYR A 83 -4.72 -1.31 19.54
C TYR A 83 -4.89 -2.84 19.67
N GLU A 84 -6.03 -3.36 19.21
CA GLU A 84 -6.24 -4.80 19.08
C GLU A 84 -6.01 -5.25 17.63
N PRO A 85 -5.00 -6.12 17.36
CA PRO A 85 -4.69 -6.56 16.01
C PRO A 85 -5.87 -7.26 15.31
N SER A 86 -6.66 -8.04 16.05
CA SER A 86 -7.81 -8.79 15.51
C SER A 86 -8.90 -7.89 14.91
N THR A 87 -9.01 -6.64 15.36
CA THR A 87 -10.03 -5.69 14.89
C THR A 87 -9.53 -4.80 13.75
N ASN A 88 -8.22 -4.62 13.68
CA ASN A 88 -7.58 -3.60 12.85
C ASN A 88 -6.77 -4.18 11.67
N VAL A 89 -6.36 -5.45 11.70
CA VAL A 89 -5.69 -6.09 10.56
C VAL A 89 -6.73 -6.61 9.56
N LEU A 90 -6.67 -6.11 8.32
CA LEU A 90 -7.53 -6.51 7.21
C LEU A 90 -6.96 -7.71 6.44
N ALA A 91 -5.65 -7.79 6.31
CA ALA A 91 -4.97 -8.93 5.70
C ALA A 91 -3.51 -8.91 6.12
N SER A 92 -2.88 -10.06 6.16
CA SER A 92 -1.44 -10.18 6.41
C SER A 92 -0.90 -11.41 5.72
N GLY A 93 0.41 -11.46 5.53
CA GLY A 93 1.04 -12.62 4.92
C GLY A 93 2.56 -12.55 4.93
N MET A 94 3.15 -13.58 4.35
CA MET A 94 4.57 -13.66 4.06
C MET A 94 4.76 -14.02 2.59
N ASN A 95 5.81 -13.50 1.97
CA ASN A 95 6.19 -13.80 0.61
C ASN A 95 7.71 -13.96 0.53
N ASP A 96 8.15 -14.96 -0.22
CA ASP A 96 9.55 -15.08 -0.63
C ASP A 96 9.87 -13.99 -1.65
N THR A 97 10.95 -13.23 -1.40
CA THR A 97 11.41 -12.16 -2.28
C THR A 97 11.98 -12.69 -3.61
N ASN A 98 12.35 -13.98 -3.67
CA ASN A 98 12.90 -14.63 -4.86
C ASN A 98 11.85 -15.20 -5.81
N ALA A 99 10.58 -15.26 -5.40
CA ALA A 99 9.49 -15.85 -6.18
C ALA A 99 8.99 -14.97 -7.36
N GLY A 100 9.70 -13.88 -7.67
CA GLY A 100 9.35 -12.93 -8.72
C GLY A 100 8.54 -11.72 -8.20
N PRO A 101 7.81 -10.99 -9.08
CA PRO A 101 7.09 -9.80 -8.69
C PRO A 101 6.05 -10.09 -7.60
N VAL A 102 6.24 -9.53 -6.40
CA VAL A 102 5.36 -9.80 -5.26
C VAL A 102 4.08 -8.99 -5.41
N LYS A 103 2.95 -9.71 -5.55
CA LYS A 103 1.61 -9.12 -5.60
C LYS A 103 0.76 -9.72 -4.49
N PHE A 104 0.05 -8.86 -3.79
CA PHE A 104 -0.88 -9.27 -2.74
C PHE A 104 -2.25 -8.67 -2.99
N TYR A 105 -3.25 -9.49 -2.72
CA TYR A 105 -4.64 -9.18 -2.92
C TYR A 105 -5.41 -9.42 -1.63
N SER A 106 -6.23 -8.44 -1.25
CA SER A 106 -7.21 -8.60 -0.17
C SER A 106 -8.61 -8.28 -0.70
N PRO A 107 -9.54 -9.24 -0.68
CA PRO A 107 -10.94 -9.00 -1.06
C PRO A 107 -11.72 -8.26 0.03
N LEU A 108 -11.14 -8.08 1.23
CA LEU A 108 -11.86 -7.52 2.36
C LEU A 108 -12.18 -6.05 2.14
N PHE A 109 -13.32 -5.64 2.71
CA PHE A 109 -13.80 -4.27 2.70
C PHE A 109 -13.86 -3.73 4.12
N LYS A 110 -13.58 -2.43 4.26
CA LYS A 110 -13.75 -1.68 5.49
C LYS A 110 -14.49 -0.38 5.21
N ASN A 111 -15.41 -0.06 6.12
CA ASN A 111 -16.04 1.25 6.18
C ASN A 111 -15.11 2.19 6.96
N LEU A 112 -14.79 3.33 6.38
CA LEU A 112 -13.91 4.35 6.91
C LEU A 112 -14.75 5.59 7.21
N ASN A 113 -14.73 6.03 8.46
CA ASN A 113 -15.31 7.29 8.89
C ASN A 113 -14.32 8.45 8.62
N THR A 114 -14.74 9.66 8.97
CA THR A 114 -13.89 10.84 8.92
C THR A 114 -12.63 10.66 9.75
N GLY A 115 -11.48 10.86 9.12
CA GLY A 115 -10.15 10.70 9.71
C GLY A 115 -9.60 9.27 9.74
N ASP A 116 -10.39 8.25 9.40
CA ASP A 116 -9.90 6.87 9.34
C ASP A 116 -9.02 6.65 8.09
N SER A 117 -8.02 5.80 8.21
CA SER A 117 -7.08 5.48 7.13
C SER A 117 -6.79 3.98 7.04
N ILE A 118 -6.17 3.58 5.92
CA ILE A 118 -5.65 2.23 5.74
C ILE A 118 -4.18 2.33 5.37
N VAL A 119 -3.36 1.61 6.13
CA VAL A 119 -1.91 1.56 6.00
C VAL A 119 -1.50 0.17 5.56
N PHE A 120 -0.51 0.10 4.69
CA PHE A 120 0.23 -1.09 4.35
C PHE A 120 1.57 -1.05 5.07
N GLN A 121 1.81 -2.06 5.92
CA GLN A 121 3.07 -2.25 6.60
C GLN A 121 3.81 -3.41 5.95
N VAL A 122 5.11 -3.23 5.75
CA VAL A 122 5.99 -4.26 5.19
C VAL A 122 7.32 -4.26 5.91
N ALA A 123 7.82 -5.44 6.21
CA ALA A 123 9.16 -5.66 6.73
C ALA A 123 9.79 -6.82 5.97
N ALA A 124 11.07 -6.72 5.67
CA ALA A 124 11.83 -7.82 5.09
C ALA A 124 12.88 -8.29 6.09
N GLN A 125 12.97 -9.60 6.27
CA GLN A 125 14.01 -10.24 7.05
C GLN A 125 15.13 -10.66 6.09
N ASP A 126 16.38 -10.33 6.45
CA ASP A 126 17.55 -10.90 5.78
C ASP A 126 17.75 -12.33 6.24
N THR A 127 17.96 -13.23 5.28
CA THR A 127 18.27 -14.63 5.60
C THR A 127 19.75 -14.85 5.89
N ASN A 128 20.62 -13.87 5.61
CA ASN A 128 22.02 -13.88 6.02
C ASN A 128 22.21 -13.01 7.29
N PRO A 129 22.64 -13.61 8.42
CA PRO A 129 22.93 -12.87 9.66
C PRO A 129 24.17 -11.97 9.57
#